data_AF-A0A924C5N6-F1
#
_entry.id   AF-A0A924C5N6-F1
#
_cell.length_a   1.000
_cell.length_b   1.000
_cell.length_c   1.000
_cell.angle_alpha   90.00
_cell.angle_beta   90.00
_cell.angle_gamma   90.00
#
_symmetry.space_group_name_H-M   'P 1'
#
loop_
_entity.id
_entity.type
_entity.pdbx_description
1 polymer ?
#
loop_
_entity_poly.entity_id
_entity_poly.type
_entity_poly.pdbx_seq_one_letter_code
_entity_poly.pdbx_strand_id
1 'polypeptide(L)'
;MDVMVLQNRLGHMFGDAALLQQALTHRSHSSLHNERLEFLGDSILNCVVASLLFERYSKIDEGDLSRLRANLVKQQSLYEIAQRLELSHFLRLGEGELKSGGFRRPSILADTLEALFGAVFLDAGFNAARDVIRSLYIPILDTVDPKTLGKDAKTLLQEFLQGKKIALPQYNVVATHGAAHSQEFEIECLVPKLDIQVFGTGGSRRAGEQAAAKLALEAVQTALVKTPSSPRKSKPRTSQLKLAGIATIQPDAPAIASSASQTEEPVAKPSVIPSQKQMSIADLNTGHEKEVEDAPAPNVDSGGRHVTQVPDSDNRTAPPVAVTHSKTA
;
A
#
# COMPACT_ATOMS: atom_id res chain seq x y z
N MET A 1 30.33 1.88 9.06
CA MET A 1 29.84 2.09 7.69
C MET A 1 29.73 3.59 7.45
N ASP A 2 30.09 4.05 6.27
CA ASP A 2 30.05 5.47 5.91
C ASP A 2 28.60 5.90 5.61
N VAL A 3 28.08 6.85 6.39
CA VAL A 3 26.73 7.40 6.22
C VAL A 3 26.55 8.10 4.86
N MET A 4 27.63 8.51 4.19
CA MET A 4 27.58 9.03 2.82
C MET A 4 27.04 8.00 1.82
N VAL A 5 27.33 6.70 2.03
CA VAL A 5 26.81 5.64 1.16
C VAL A 5 25.29 5.56 1.25
N LEU A 6 24.74 5.64 2.47
CA LEU A 6 23.29 5.65 2.67
C LEU A 6 22.65 6.88 2.03
N GLN A 7 23.21 8.07 2.27
CA GLN A 7 22.69 9.31 1.70
C GLN A 7 22.67 9.28 0.17
N ASN A 8 23.70 8.71 -0.47
CA ASN A 8 23.75 8.52 -1.92
C ASN A 8 22.66 7.56 -2.42
N ARG A 9 22.43 6.44 -1.71
CA ARG A 9 21.36 5.48 -2.05
C ARG A 9 19.97 6.05 -1.84
N LEU A 10 19.80 6.87 -0.81
CA LEU A 10 18.56 7.58 -0.51
C LEU A 10 18.29 8.69 -1.54
N GLY A 11 19.35 9.25 -2.14
CA GLY A 11 19.25 10.39 -3.07
C GLY A 11 19.14 11.74 -2.37
N HIS A 12 19.54 11.84 -1.09
CA HIS A 12 19.50 13.07 -0.30
C HIS A 12 20.75 13.23 0.55
N MET A 13 21.42 14.38 0.42
CA MET A 13 22.52 14.79 1.30
C MET A 13 21.96 15.68 2.40
N PHE A 14 22.10 15.25 3.66
CA PHE A 14 21.61 16.00 4.81
C PHE A 14 22.47 17.24 5.06
N GLY A 15 21.81 18.38 5.26
CA GLY A 15 22.44 19.58 5.79
C GLY A 15 22.73 19.45 7.28
N ASP A 16 21.79 18.86 8.03
CA ASP A 16 21.95 18.53 9.45
C ASP A 16 22.18 17.02 9.67
N ALA A 17 23.43 16.66 9.97
CA ALA A 17 23.80 15.29 10.28
C ALA A 17 23.10 14.73 11.53
N ALA A 18 22.65 15.57 12.46
CA ALA A 18 21.95 15.12 13.65
C ALA A 18 20.58 14.52 13.32
N LEU A 19 19.87 15.05 12.33
CA LEU A 19 18.59 14.51 11.85
C LEU A 19 18.77 13.10 11.28
N LEU A 20 19.79 12.89 10.44
CA LEU A 20 20.11 11.56 9.91
C LEU A 20 20.46 10.59 11.04
N GLN A 21 21.30 11.00 11.98
CA GLN A 21 21.65 10.16 13.13
C GLN A 21 20.43 9.80 13.97
N GLN A 22 19.52 10.75 14.22
CA GLN A 22 18.30 10.51 14.98
C GLN A 22 17.38 9.52 14.24
N ALA A 23 17.17 9.69 12.93
CA ALA A 23 16.33 8.79 12.13
C ALA A 23 16.82 7.33 12.17
N LEU A 24 18.14 7.13 12.22
CA LEU A 24 18.78 5.81 12.31
C LEU A 24 18.85 5.24 13.74
N THR A 25 18.37 5.98 14.74
CA THR A 25 18.47 5.61 16.16
C THR A 25 17.15 5.06 16.67
N HIS A 26 17.13 3.76 16.97
CA HIS A 26 15.98 3.10 17.58
C HIS A 26 15.86 3.45 19.08
N ARG A 27 14.65 3.43 19.62
CA ARG A 27 14.34 3.74 21.04
C ARG A 27 15.13 2.92 22.06
N SER A 28 15.59 1.72 21.69
CA SER A 28 16.41 0.89 22.58
C SER A 28 17.84 1.41 22.76
N HIS A 29 18.29 2.32 21.88
CA HIS A 29 19.66 2.84 21.87
C HIS A 29 19.80 4.17 22.62
N SER A 30 18.81 5.06 22.50
CA SER A 30 18.87 6.42 23.07
C SER A 30 17.48 6.98 23.34
N SER A 31 17.40 7.96 24.25
CA SER A 31 16.19 8.78 24.45
C SER A 31 15.92 9.75 23.29
N LEU A 32 16.96 10.12 22.53
CA LEU A 32 16.80 10.85 21.27
C LEU A 32 16.74 9.83 20.13
N HIS A 33 15.53 9.39 19.80
CA HIS A 33 15.26 8.31 18.86
C HIS A 33 14.29 8.73 17.73
N ASN A 34 14.01 7.78 16.85
CA ASN A 34 13.34 8.00 15.57
C ASN A 34 11.80 8.02 15.60
N GLU A 35 11.13 7.49 16.65
CA GLU A 35 9.65 7.38 16.70
C GLU A 35 8.88 8.69 16.36
N ARG A 36 9.40 9.88 16.74
CA ARG A 36 8.77 11.16 16.36
C ARG A 36 8.94 11.50 14.88
N LEU A 37 10.08 11.14 14.31
CA LEU A 37 10.36 11.31 12.88
C LEU A 37 9.55 10.30 12.07
N GLU A 38 9.41 9.07 12.56
CA GLU A 38 8.55 8.02 11.98
C GLU A 38 7.11 8.52 11.86
N PHE A 39 6.52 9.01 12.97
CA PHE A 39 5.17 9.57 12.98
C PHE A 39 4.97 10.66 11.91
N LEU A 40 5.92 11.58 11.79
CA LEU A 40 5.86 12.64 10.77
C LEU A 40 6.05 12.08 9.35
N GLY A 41 7.01 11.17 9.20
CA GLY A 41 7.37 10.52 7.96
C GLY A 41 6.25 9.70 7.35
N ASP A 42 5.48 8.96 8.16
CA ASP A 42 4.29 8.21 7.72
C ASP A 42 3.26 9.13 7.06
N SER A 43 2.99 10.30 7.67
CA SER A 43 2.04 11.27 7.11
C SER A 43 2.52 11.81 5.75
N ILE A 44 3.82 12.10 5.62
CA ILE A 44 4.43 12.58 4.37
C ILE A 44 4.39 11.48 3.31
N LEU A 45 4.77 10.26 3.68
CA LEU A 45 4.73 9.08 2.82
C LEU A 45 3.33 8.86 2.24
N ASN A 46 2.31 8.84 3.10
CA ASN A 46 0.93 8.66 2.68
C ASN A 46 0.47 9.74 1.69
N CYS A 47 0.82 11.00 1.94
CA CYS A 47 0.51 12.11 1.05
C CYS A 47 1.17 11.96 -0.33
N VAL A 48 2.48 11.69 -0.35
CA VAL A 48 3.25 11.56 -1.58
C VAL A 48 2.78 10.36 -2.39
N VAL A 49 2.60 9.19 -1.76
CA VAL A 49 2.12 7.99 -2.47
C VAL A 49 0.71 8.19 -3.03
N ALA A 50 -0.18 8.86 -2.28
CA ALA A 50 -1.51 9.21 -2.79
C ALA A 50 -1.43 10.12 -4.02
N SER A 51 -0.57 11.15 -4.00
CA SER A 51 -0.34 12.04 -5.14
C SER A 51 0.22 11.29 -6.35
N LEU A 52 1.20 10.40 -6.17
CA LEU A 52 1.77 9.59 -7.25
C LEU A 52 0.71 8.69 -7.91
N LEU A 53 -0.14 8.05 -7.11
CA LEU A 53 -1.21 7.19 -7.63
C LEU A 53 -2.28 8.00 -8.36
N PHE A 54 -2.67 9.16 -7.80
CA PHE A 54 -3.66 10.05 -8.40
C PHE A 54 -3.21 10.55 -9.78
N GLU A 55 -1.94 10.99 -9.89
CA GLU A 55 -1.37 11.48 -11.16
C GLU A 55 -1.22 10.36 -12.19
N ARG A 56 -0.76 9.18 -11.75
CA ARG A 56 -0.45 8.05 -12.64
C ARG A 56 -1.69 7.31 -13.13
N TYR A 57 -2.74 7.23 -12.31
CA TYR A 57 -3.89 6.37 -12.56
C TYR A 57 -5.22 7.12 -12.59
N SER A 58 -5.37 8.04 -13.55
CA SER A 58 -6.55 8.91 -13.71
C SER A 58 -7.89 8.21 -14.00
N LYS A 59 -7.88 6.90 -14.25
CA LYS A 59 -9.07 6.09 -14.59
C LYS A 59 -9.46 5.06 -13.53
N ILE A 60 -8.71 4.98 -12.44
CA ILE A 60 -8.99 4.07 -11.33
C ILE A 60 -9.92 4.79 -10.34
N ASP A 61 -10.87 4.06 -9.76
CA ASP A 61 -11.76 4.62 -8.76
C ASP A 61 -11.07 4.84 -7.41
N GLU A 62 -11.73 5.61 -6.52
CA GLU A 62 -11.19 5.94 -5.21
C GLU A 62 -10.89 4.70 -4.36
N GLY A 63 -11.77 3.69 -4.39
CA GLY A 63 -11.62 2.50 -3.57
C GLY A 63 -10.37 1.68 -3.94
N ASP A 64 -10.12 1.52 -5.24
CA ASP A 64 -8.91 0.87 -5.73
C ASP A 64 -7.65 1.73 -5.51
N LEU A 65 -7.72 3.06 -5.65
CA LEU A 65 -6.60 3.96 -5.29
C LEU A 65 -6.24 3.86 -3.80
N SER A 66 -7.23 3.88 -2.92
CA SER A 66 -7.06 3.72 -1.47
C SER A 66 -6.43 2.37 -1.12
N ARG A 67 -6.86 1.30 -1.79
CA ARG A 67 -6.26 -0.05 -1.64
C ARG A 67 -4.82 -0.12 -2.12
N LEU A 68 -4.52 0.47 -3.28
CA LEU A 68 -3.17 0.54 -3.84
C LEU A 68 -2.23 1.28 -2.89
N ARG A 69 -2.65 2.45 -2.39
CA ARG A 69 -1.88 3.22 -1.39
C ARG A 69 -1.60 2.36 -0.17
N ALA A 70 -2.62 1.77 0.44
CA ALA A 70 -2.46 0.93 1.63
C ALA A 70 -1.51 -0.25 1.39
N ASN A 71 -1.50 -0.82 0.18
CA ASN A 71 -0.55 -1.88 -0.15
C ASN A 71 0.89 -1.38 -0.27
N LEU A 72 1.08 -0.17 -0.80
CA LEU A 72 2.40 0.43 -1.04
C LEU A 72 3.06 0.99 0.21
N VAL A 73 2.28 1.43 1.19
CA VAL A 73 2.77 1.99 2.47
C VAL A 73 2.75 0.98 3.61
N LYS A 74 2.36 -0.28 3.36
CA LYS A 74 2.40 -1.30 4.41
C LYS A 74 3.85 -1.66 4.79
N GLN A 75 4.03 -2.13 6.01
CA GLN A 75 5.33 -2.57 6.56
C GLN A 75 6.15 -3.45 5.61
N GLN A 76 5.53 -4.44 4.95
CA GLN A 76 6.26 -5.33 4.05
C GLN A 76 6.86 -4.60 2.84
N SER A 77 6.13 -3.65 2.26
CA SER A 77 6.62 -2.87 1.11
C SER A 77 7.72 -1.90 1.53
N LEU A 78 7.59 -1.28 2.70
CA LEU A 78 8.64 -0.43 3.27
C LEU A 78 9.88 -1.22 3.63
N TYR A 79 9.72 -2.42 4.19
CA TYR A 79 10.83 -3.32 4.49
C TYR A 79 11.60 -3.72 3.23
N GLU A 80 10.92 -4.01 2.12
CA GLU A 80 11.57 -4.32 0.84
C GLU A 80 12.39 -3.13 0.31
N ILE A 81 11.90 -1.90 0.46
CA ILE A 81 12.65 -0.68 0.12
C ILE A 81 13.86 -0.53 1.06
N ALA A 82 13.65 -0.69 2.36
CA ALA A 82 14.70 -0.61 3.38
C ALA A 82 15.83 -1.64 3.14
N GLN A 83 15.49 -2.84 2.65
CA GLN A 83 16.47 -3.85 2.25
C GLN A 83 17.30 -3.41 1.04
N ARG A 84 16.68 -2.80 0.01
CA ARG A 84 17.40 -2.29 -1.17
C ARG A 84 18.37 -1.17 -0.80
N LEU A 85 18.03 -0.37 0.22
CA LEU A 85 18.91 0.65 0.78
C LEU A 85 19.97 0.07 1.74
N GLU A 86 19.83 -1.20 2.10
CA GLU A 86 20.63 -1.93 3.09
C GLU A 86 20.63 -1.26 4.47
N LEU A 87 19.48 -0.71 4.89
CA LEU A 87 19.35 0.09 6.14
C LEU A 87 19.83 -0.63 7.39
N SER A 88 19.77 -1.96 7.41
CA SER A 88 20.21 -2.80 8.52
C SER A 88 21.65 -2.53 8.98
N HIS A 89 22.52 -2.05 8.09
CA HIS A 89 23.93 -1.76 8.40
C HIS A 89 24.16 -0.39 9.06
N PHE A 90 23.15 0.47 9.06
CA PHE A 90 23.25 1.85 9.55
C PHE A 90 22.47 2.07 10.85
N LEU A 91 21.63 1.10 11.24
CA LEU A 91 20.83 1.17 12.47
C LEU A 91 21.69 1.25 13.73
N ARG A 92 21.27 2.10 14.65
CA ARG A 92 21.79 2.19 16.01
C ARG A 92 20.78 1.57 16.96
N LEU A 93 21.12 0.41 17.48
CA LEU A 93 20.29 -0.40 18.36
C LEU A 93 20.99 -0.61 19.71
N GLY A 94 20.22 -0.60 20.79
CA GLY A 94 20.73 -1.03 22.09
C GLY A 94 21.13 -2.51 22.09
N GLU A 95 22.02 -2.91 22.99
CA GLU A 95 22.62 -4.26 22.99
C GLU A 95 21.59 -5.40 22.98
N GLY A 96 20.50 -5.30 23.75
CA GLY A 96 19.47 -6.33 23.82
C GLY A 96 18.73 -6.50 22.49
N GLU A 97 18.42 -5.38 21.82
CA GLU A 97 17.76 -5.39 20.52
C GLU A 97 18.70 -5.94 19.44
N LEU A 98 19.99 -5.61 19.50
CA LEU A 98 21.00 -6.15 18.60
C LEU A 98 21.14 -7.68 18.76
N LYS A 99 21.24 -8.15 20.01
CA LYS A 99 21.39 -9.59 20.36
C LYS A 99 20.18 -10.43 19.94
N SER A 100 18.98 -9.86 19.95
CA SER A 100 17.75 -10.52 19.48
C SER A 100 17.54 -10.42 17.96
N GLY A 101 18.48 -9.85 17.21
CA GLY A 101 18.41 -9.75 15.75
C GLY A 101 17.53 -8.60 15.24
N GLY A 102 17.27 -7.57 16.05
CA GLY A 102 16.41 -6.44 15.69
C GLY A 102 16.82 -5.72 14.40
N PHE A 103 18.10 -5.72 14.06
CA PHE A 103 18.61 -5.12 12.81
C PHE A 103 18.09 -5.78 11.52
N ARG A 104 17.47 -6.96 11.62
CA ARG A 104 16.80 -7.66 10.51
C ARG A 104 15.27 -7.63 10.63
N ARG A 105 14.72 -7.03 11.68
CA ARG A 105 13.27 -7.08 11.94
C ARG A 105 12.56 -6.18 10.92
N PRO A 106 11.54 -6.70 10.21
CA PRO A 106 10.82 -5.92 9.21
C PRO A 106 10.20 -4.63 9.75
N SER A 107 9.64 -4.65 10.97
CA SER A 107 9.07 -3.46 11.60
C SER A 107 10.12 -2.37 11.80
N ILE A 108 11.23 -2.68 12.49
CA ILE A 108 12.31 -1.71 12.78
C ILE A 108 12.85 -1.06 11.50
N LEU A 109 13.01 -1.84 10.44
CA LEU A 109 13.50 -1.33 9.15
C LEU A 109 12.47 -0.47 8.42
N ALA A 110 11.19 -0.82 8.49
CA ALA A 110 10.10 -0.01 7.95
C ALA A 110 9.98 1.33 8.70
N ASP A 111 9.92 1.29 10.03
CA ASP A 111 9.80 2.46 10.90
C ASP A 111 11.00 3.41 10.70
N THR A 112 12.21 2.86 10.52
CA THR A 112 13.41 3.65 10.21
C THR A 112 13.33 4.33 8.85
N LEU A 113 12.75 3.66 7.84
CA LEU A 113 12.57 4.27 6.52
C LEU A 113 11.57 5.44 6.58
N GLU A 114 10.47 5.29 7.32
CA GLU A 114 9.54 6.40 7.57
C GLU A 114 10.23 7.53 8.31
N ALA A 115 11.01 7.22 9.34
CA ALA A 115 11.79 8.24 10.06
C ALA A 115 12.78 8.99 9.16
N LEU A 116 13.40 8.31 8.19
CA LEU A 116 14.25 8.98 7.20
C LEU A 116 13.45 9.97 6.35
N PHE A 117 12.22 9.64 5.93
CA PHE A 117 11.36 10.58 5.22
C PHE A 117 10.99 11.80 6.08
N GLY A 118 10.67 11.58 7.35
CA GLY A 118 10.44 12.66 8.32
C GLY A 118 11.68 13.56 8.50
N ALA A 119 12.87 12.95 8.56
CA ALA A 119 14.13 13.68 8.67
C ALA A 119 14.45 14.51 7.42
N VAL A 120 14.28 13.95 6.22
CA VAL A 120 14.46 14.71 4.96
C VAL A 120 13.51 15.90 4.89
N PHE A 121 12.26 15.73 5.35
CA PHE A 121 11.31 16.83 5.39
C PHE A 121 11.73 17.95 6.34
N LEU A 122 12.27 17.63 7.52
CA LEU A 122 12.76 18.65 8.44
C LEU A 122 14.05 19.33 7.95
N ASP A 123 14.89 18.59 7.21
CA ASP A 123 16.17 19.08 6.68
C ASP A 123 15.97 20.00 5.46
N ALA A 124 15.10 19.62 4.52
CA ALA A 124 15.00 20.26 3.19
C ALA A 124 13.55 20.50 2.70
N GLY A 125 12.55 20.23 3.52
CA GLY A 125 11.14 20.51 3.21
C GLY A 125 10.44 19.44 2.36
N PHE A 126 9.17 19.69 2.06
CA PHE A 126 8.28 18.73 1.42
C PHE A 126 8.72 18.29 0.02
N ASN A 127 9.22 19.22 -0.81
CA ASN A 127 9.61 18.88 -2.18
C ASN A 127 10.77 17.89 -2.22
N ALA A 128 11.78 18.06 -1.35
CA ALA A 128 12.90 17.13 -1.23
C ALA A 128 12.43 15.75 -0.77
N ALA A 129 11.60 15.70 0.29
CA ALA A 129 11.04 14.43 0.78
C ALA A 129 10.21 13.72 -0.29
N ARG A 130 9.36 14.46 -1.03
CA ARG A 130 8.58 13.94 -2.16
C ARG A 130 9.48 13.34 -3.24
N ASP A 131 10.54 14.04 -3.62
CA ASP A 131 11.42 13.60 -4.70
C ASP A 131 12.20 12.33 -4.31
N VAL A 132 12.65 12.23 -3.05
CA VAL A 132 13.23 11.01 -2.47
C VAL A 132 12.24 9.85 -2.52
N ILE A 133 11.05 10.00 -1.94
CA ILE A 133 10.01 8.96 -1.91
C ILE A 133 9.67 8.53 -3.34
N ARG A 134 9.46 9.49 -4.25
CA ARG A 134 9.15 9.21 -5.65
C ARG A 134 10.24 8.36 -6.31
N SER A 135 11.51 8.69 -6.10
CA SER A 135 12.63 7.93 -6.69
C SER A 135 12.66 6.47 -6.24
N LEU A 136 12.30 6.21 -4.98
CA LEU A 136 12.24 4.85 -4.41
C LEU A 136 11.02 4.06 -4.90
N TYR A 137 9.89 4.74 -5.13
CA TYR A 137 8.63 4.10 -5.52
C TYR A 137 8.46 3.92 -7.03
N ILE A 138 9.07 4.74 -7.89
CA ILE A 138 8.96 4.61 -9.36
C ILE A 138 9.30 3.18 -9.84
N PRO A 139 10.43 2.55 -9.44
CA PRO A 139 10.75 1.19 -9.89
C PRO A 139 9.71 0.14 -9.47
N ILE A 140 9.04 0.35 -8.34
CA ILE A 140 7.98 -0.53 -7.85
C ILE A 140 6.73 -0.31 -8.71
N LEU A 141 6.33 0.94 -8.94
CA LEU A 141 5.15 1.25 -9.73
C LEU A 141 5.29 0.85 -11.21
N ASP A 142 6.52 0.80 -11.75
CA ASP A 142 6.78 0.40 -13.14
C ASP A 142 6.63 -1.11 -13.37
N THR A 143 6.75 -1.92 -12.32
CA THR A 143 6.72 -3.39 -12.41
C THR A 143 5.37 -4.00 -12.05
N VAL A 144 4.41 -3.17 -11.67
CA VAL A 144 3.19 -3.62 -11.01
C VAL A 144 1.94 -3.24 -11.81
N ASP A 145 1.04 -4.22 -12.00
CA ASP A 145 -0.29 -3.96 -12.56
C ASP A 145 -1.23 -3.41 -11.46
N PRO A 146 -1.72 -2.16 -11.58
CA PRO A 146 -2.60 -1.56 -10.59
C PRO A 146 -3.93 -2.28 -10.42
N LYS A 147 -4.36 -3.13 -11.36
CA LYS A 147 -5.59 -3.92 -11.22
C LYS A 147 -5.42 -5.13 -10.31
N THR A 148 -4.19 -5.60 -10.13
CA THR A 148 -3.88 -6.80 -9.35
C THR A 148 -3.19 -6.47 -8.02
N LEU A 149 -2.44 -5.36 -7.97
CA LEU A 149 -1.77 -4.93 -6.75
C LEU A 149 -2.77 -4.62 -5.64
N GLY A 150 -2.52 -5.19 -4.46
CA GLY A 150 -3.41 -4.99 -3.31
C GLY A 150 -4.58 -5.95 -3.22
N LYS A 151 -4.85 -6.75 -4.26
CA LYS A 151 -5.89 -7.79 -4.22
C LYS A 151 -5.25 -9.13 -3.89
N ASP A 152 -5.84 -9.87 -2.96
CA ASP A 152 -5.43 -11.24 -2.70
C ASP A 152 -5.93 -12.18 -3.80
N ALA A 153 -5.25 -13.32 -3.97
CA ALA A 153 -5.50 -14.24 -5.07
C ALA A 153 -6.93 -14.80 -5.05
N LYS A 154 -7.52 -14.98 -3.84
CA LYS A 154 -8.91 -15.41 -3.68
C LYS A 154 -9.89 -14.36 -4.18
N THR A 155 -9.70 -13.09 -3.80
CA THR A 155 -10.51 -11.99 -4.32
C THR A 155 -10.34 -11.82 -5.83
N LEU A 156 -9.12 -11.93 -6.36
CA LEU A 156 -8.87 -11.85 -7.81
C LEU A 156 -9.60 -12.96 -8.58
N LEU A 157 -9.53 -14.21 -8.10
CA LEU A 157 -10.24 -15.33 -8.70
C LEU A 157 -11.75 -15.14 -8.64
N GLN A 158 -12.27 -14.67 -7.50
CA GLN A 158 -13.69 -14.38 -7.32
C GLN A 158 -14.18 -13.30 -8.29
N GLU A 159 -13.52 -12.15 -8.34
CA GLU A 159 -13.87 -11.04 -9.26
C GLU A 159 -13.81 -11.51 -10.72
N PHE A 160 -12.79 -12.29 -11.08
CA PHE A 160 -12.63 -12.83 -12.42
C PHE A 160 -13.79 -13.75 -12.82
N LEU A 161 -14.13 -14.73 -11.97
CA LEU A 161 -15.20 -15.70 -12.25
C LEU A 161 -16.57 -15.00 -12.29
N GLN A 162 -16.83 -14.08 -11.36
CA GLN A 162 -18.06 -13.29 -11.35
C GLN A 162 -18.21 -12.44 -12.62
N GLY A 163 -17.14 -11.78 -13.06
CA GLY A 163 -17.14 -11.01 -14.32
C GLY A 163 -17.43 -11.85 -15.57
N LYS A 164 -17.15 -13.17 -15.52
CA LYS A 164 -17.48 -14.13 -16.58
C LYS A 164 -18.81 -14.86 -16.38
N LYS A 165 -19.60 -14.51 -15.36
CA LYS A 165 -20.84 -15.20 -14.98
C LYS A 165 -20.61 -16.70 -14.74
N ILE A 166 -19.49 -17.02 -14.09
CA ILE A 166 -19.13 -18.35 -13.60
C ILE A 166 -19.38 -18.37 -12.09
N ALA A 167 -19.82 -19.51 -11.56
CA ALA A 167 -20.02 -19.67 -10.12
C ALA A 167 -18.71 -19.49 -9.34
N LEU A 168 -18.81 -19.13 -8.07
CA LEU A 168 -17.67 -18.96 -7.19
C LEU A 168 -16.87 -20.27 -7.01
N PRO A 169 -15.56 -20.19 -6.77
CA PRO A 169 -14.71 -21.35 -6.56
C PRO A 169 -15.02 -22.00 -5.21
N GLN A 170 -14.88 -23.33 -5.13
CA GLN A 170 -15.02 -24.09 -3.88
C GLN A 170 -13.63 -24.39 -3.32
N TYR A 171 -13.48 -24.33 -2.00
CA TYR A 171 -12.22 -24.64 -1.32
C TYR A 171 -12.44 -25.75 -0.29
N ASN A 172 -11.64 -26.81 -0.37
CA ASN A 172 -11.70 -27.94 0.55
C ASN A 172 -10.32 -28.18 1.17
N VAL A 173 -10.26 -28.43 2.48
CA VAL A 173 -9.03 -28.92 3.11
C VAL A 173 -8.93 -30.41 2.83
N VAL A 174 -7.93 -30.81 2.04
CA VAL A 174 -7.74 -32.22 1.67
C VAL A 174 -6.81 -32.94 2.62
N ALA A 175 -5.83 -32.24 3.17
CA ALA A 175 -4.92 -32.79 4.16
C ALA A 175 -4.35 -31.72 5.10
N THR A 176 -3.88 -32.17 6.26
CA THR A 176 -3.07 -31.36 7.18
C THR A 176 -1.86 -32.20 7.57
N HIS A 177 -0.68 -31.69 7.23
CA HIS A 177 0.60 -32.34 7.42
C HIS A 177 1.39 -31.65 8.54
N GLY A 178 2.38 -32.33 9.11
CA GLY A 178 3.31 -31.76 10.08
C GLY A 178 2.83 -31.71 11.54
N ALA A 179 3.75 -31.35 12.44
CA ALA A 179 3.48 -31.22 13.87
C ALA A 179 2.69 -29.95 14.19
N ALA A 180 2.03 -29.87 15.35
CA ALA A 180 1.17 -28.73 15.71
C ALA A 180 1.84 -27.34 15.60
N HIS A 181 3.15 -27.25 15.81
CA HIS A 181 3.94 -26.02 15.71
C HIS A 181 4.53 -25.75 14.31
N SER A 182 4.29 -26.66 13.36
CA SER A 182 4.76 -26.60 11.98
C SER A 182 3.77 -27.35 11.08
N GLN A 183 2.49 -26.96 11.18
CA GLN A 183 1.43 -27.56 10.37
C GLN A 183 1.45 -26.96 8.96
N GLU A 184 1.23 -27.81 7.97
CA GLU A 184 1.01 -27.43 6.59
C GLU A 184 -0.38 -27.90 6.16
N PHE A 185 -1.17 -26.99 5.61
CA PHE A 185 -2.52 -27.27 5.14
C PHE A 185 -2.51 -27.39 3.63
N GLU A 186 -3.02 -28.49 3.11
CA GLU A 186 -3.22 -28.72 1.69
C GLU A 186 -4.68 -28.42 1.35
N ILE A 187 -4.88 -27.46 0.44
CA ILE A 187 -6.18 -26.92 0.08
C ILE A 187 -6.42 -27.17 -1.40
N GLU A 188 -7.53 -27.83 -1.70
CA GLU A 188 -8.08 -27.95 -3.04
C GLU A 188 -8.89 -26.70 -3.39
N CYS A 189 -8.71 -26.19 -4.61
CA CYS A 189 -9.58 -25.18 -5.22
C CYS A 189 -10.23 -25.75 -6.47
N LEU A 190 -11.56 -25.75 -6.50
CA LEU A 190 -12.38 -26.31 -7.57
C LEU A 190 -13.18 -25.21 -8.29
N VAL A 191 -13.14 -25.20 -9.63
CA VAL A 191 -14.00 -24.38 -10.49
C VAL A 191 -14.80 -25.30 -11.42
N PRO A 192 -15.97 -25.82 -10.98
CA PRO A 192 -16.69 -26.90 -11.66
C PRO A 192 -17.00 -26.61 -13.14
N LYS A 193 -17.40 -25.38 -13.46
CA LYS A 193 -17.81 -25.01 -14.84
C LYS A 193 -16.68 -25.07 -15.86
N LEU A 194 -15.44 -24.99 -15.41
CA LEU A 194 -14.24 -25.03 -16.26
C LEU A 194 -13.45 -26.33 -16.09
N ASP A 195 -13.95 -27.27 -15.27
CA ASP A 195 -13.28 -28.52 -14.92
C ASP A 195 -11.84 -28.30 -14.42
N ILE A 196 -11.66 -27.24 -13.62
CA ILE A 196 -10.37 -26.89 -13.03
C ILE A 196 -10.34 -27.34 -11.58
N GLN A 197 -9.32 -28.11 -11.25
CA GLN A 197 -8.99 -28.58 -9.92
C GLN A 197 -7.49 -28.35 -9.71
N VAL A 198 -7.15 -27.61 -8.66
CA VAL A 198 -5.76 -27.33 -8.28
C VAL A 198 -5.58 -27.44 -6.78
N PHE A 199 -4.35 -27.69 -6.34
CA PHE A 199 -4.00 -27.84 -4.94
C PHE A 199 -2.94 -26.83 -4.56
N GLY A 200 -3.13 -26.15 -3.44
CA GLY A 200 -2.16 -25.21 -2.86
C GLY A 200 -1.88 -25.55 -1.41
N THR A 201 -0.65 -25.32 -0.98
CA THR A 201 -0.22 -25.57 0.40
C THR A 201 0.11 -24.27 1.13
N GLY A 202 0.03 -24.29 2.46
CA GLY A 202 0.51 -23.19 3.28
C GLY A 202 0.49 -23.49 4.77
N GLY A 203 1.29 -22.76 5.54
CA GLY A 203 1.39 -22.91 7.01
C GLY A 203 0.12 -22.53 7.79
N SER A 204 -0.92 -22.08 7.10
CA SER A 204 -2.26 -21.88 7.64
C SER A 204 -3.29 -22.16 6.54
N ARG A 205 -4.54 -22.46 6.94
CA ARG A 205 -5.64 -22.64 5.96
C ARG A 205 -5.77 -21.45 5.01
N ARG A 206 -5.69 -20.22 5.55
CA ARG A 206 -5.77 -19.00 4.74
C ARG A 206 -4.62 -18.91 3.73
N ALA A 207 -3.39 -19.26 4.13
CA ALA A 207 -2.25 -19.25 3.21
C ALA A 207 -2.41 -20.31 2.10
N GLY A 208 -2.84 -21.52 2.45
CA GLY A 208 -3.12 -22.58 1.48
C GLY A 208 -4.24 -22.21 0.49
N GLU A 209 -5.33 -21.59 0.98
CA GLU A 209 -6.40 -21.08 0.11
C GLU A 209 -5.89 -20.04 -0.89
N GLN A 210 -5.03 -19.10 -0.46
CA GLN A 210 -4.45 -18.10 -1.34
C GLN A 210 -3.53 -18.72 -2.39
N ALA A 211 -2.73 -19.73 -2.00
CA ALA A 211 -1.87 -20.47 -2.93
C ALA A 211 -2.71 -21.22 -3.98
N ALA A 212 -3.76 -21.92 -3.55
CA ALA A 212 -4.67 -22.65 -4.44
C ALA A 212 -5.42 -21.69 -5.37
N ALA A 213 -5.90 -20.55 -4.84
CA ALA A 213 -6.58 -19.52 -5.62
C ALA A 213 -5.71 -18.94 -6.74
N LYS A 214 -4.42 -18.73 -6.45
CA LYS A 214 -3.45 -18.22 -7.43
C LYS A 214 -3.29 -19.19 -8.60
N LEU A 215 -3.08 -20.47 -8.31
CA LEU A 215 -2.97 -21.52 -9.33
C LEU A 215 -4.27 -21.65 -10.14
N ALA A 216 -5.42 -21.56 -9.48
CA ALA A 216 -6.72 -21.63 -10.13
C ALA A 216 -6.93 -20.44 -11.07
N LEU A 217 -6.53 -19.23 -10.67
CA LEU A 217 -6.62 -18.04 -11.51
C LEU A 217 -5.78 -18.18 -12.78
N GLU A 218 -4.54 -18.66 -12.66
CA GLU A 218 -3.65 -18.93 -13.80
C GLU A 218 -4.23 -20.00 -14.75
N ALA A 219 -4.78 -21.07 -14.17
CA ALA A 219 -5.44 -22.15 -14.94
C ALA A 219 -6.69 -21.64 -15.68
N VAL A 220 -7.53 -20.85 -15.00
CA VAL A 220 -8.76 -20.27 -15.57
C VAL A 220 -8.43 -19.31 -16.71
N GLN A 221 -7.42 -18.45 -16.55
CA GLN A 221 -6.97 -17.55 -17.59
C GLN A 221 -6.47 -18.33 -18.81
N THR A 222 -5.69 -19.40 -18.60
CA THR A 222 -5.16 -20.25 -19.67
C THR A 222 -6.27 -21.00 -20.42
N ALA A 223 -7.24 -21.58 -19.71
CA ALA A 223 -8.34 -22.34 -20.30
C ALA A 223 -9.23 -21.46 -21.21
N LEU A 224 -9.46 -20.20 -20.82
CA LEU A 224 -10.28 -19.28 -21.60
C LEU A 224 -9.56 -18.71 -22.83
N VAL A 225 -8.23 -18.60 -22.81
CA VAL A 225 -7.43 -18.24 -24.01
C VAL A 225 -7.38 -19.40 -25.01
N LYS A 226 -7.39 -20.64 -24.54
CA LYS A 226 -7.33 -21.86 -25.38
C LYS A 226 -8.66 -22.31 -25.97
N THR A 227 -9.76 -21.58 -25.76
CA THR A 227 -11.04 -21.92 -26.37
C THR A 227 -11.23 -21.14 -27.68
N PRO A 228 -10.87 -21.68 -28.87
CA PRO A 228 -11.41 -21.15 -30.11
C PRO A 228 -12.91 -21.47 -30.14
N SER A 229 -13.71 -20.50 -30.58
CA SER A 229 -15.13 -20.70 -30.86
C SER A 229 -15.30 -21.87 -31.85
N SER A 230 -15.80 -23.00 -31.38
CA SER A 230 -16.18 -24.10 -32.27
C SER A 230 -17.30 -23.62 -33.22
N PRO A 231 -17.21 -23.86 -34.54
CA PRO A 231 -18.25 -23.43 -35.46
C PRO A 231 -19.51 -24.24 -35.16
N ARG A 232 -20.61 -23.53 -34.88
CA ARG A 232 -21.94 -24.14 -34.75
C ARG A 232 -22.26 -24.88 -36.05
N LYS A 233 -22.29 -26.21 -36.02
CA LYS A 233 -22.91 -27.01 -37.09
C LYS A 233 -24.39 -26.67 -37.15
N SER A 234 -24.81 -25.97 -38.20
CA SER A 234 -26.21 -25.72 -38.52
C SER A 234 -26.91 -27.04 -38.83
N LYS A 235 -27.95 -27.41 -38.07
CA LYS A 235 -28.89 -28.47 -38.47
C LYS A 235 -29.65 -28.01 -39.72
N PRO A 236 -29.86 -28.85 -40.74
CA PRO A 236 -30.72 -28.51 -41.86
C PRO A 236 -32.18 -28.51 -41.40
N ARG A 237 -32.92 -27.45 -41.77
CA ARG A 237 -34.38 -27.36 -41.61
C ARG A 237 -35.04 -28.25 -42.66
N THR A 238 -35.66 -29.33 -42.24
CA THR A 238 -36.64 -30.06 -43.05
C THR A 238 -37.97 -29.32 -43.05
N SER A 239 -38.36 -28.83 -44.23
CA SER A 239 -39.68 -28.29 -44.52
C SER A 239 -40.71 -29.41 -44.65
N GLN A 240 -41.79 -29.36 -43.88
CA GLN A 240 -43.03 -30.07 -44.21
C GLN A 240 -44.23 -29.16 -43.97
N LEU A 241 -44.86 -28.75 -45.07
CA LEU A 241 -46.22 -28.23 -45.09
C LEU A 241 -47.20 -29.35 -44.70
N LYS A 242 -48.23 -29.01 -43.93
CA LYS A 242 -49.58 -29.57 -44.09
C LYS A 242 -50.65 -28.58 -43.62
N LEU A 243 -51.78 -28.68 -44.29
CA LEU A 243 -52.87 -27.73 -44.48
C LEU A 243 -54.13 -28.17 -43.70
N ALA A 244 -54.97 -27.18 -43.32
CA ALA A 244 -56.39 -27.24 -42.88
C ALA A 244 -56.69 -27.97 -41.53
N GLY A 245 -57.62 -27.54 -40.68
CA GLY A 245 -58.61 -26.46 -40.66
C GLY A 245 -59.57 -26.66 -39.47
N ILE A 246 -60.39 -25.63 -39.18
CA ILE A 246 -61.68 -25.63 -38.45
C ILE A 246 -61.65 -25.48 -36.90
N ALA A 247 -62.23 -24.33 -36.47
CA ALA A 247 -63.05 -23.96 -35.28
C ALA A 247 -62.91 -24.76 -33.95
N THR A 248 -62.98 -24.17 -32.75
CA THR A 248 -64.15 -23.44 -32.19
C THR A 248 -63.82 -22.88 -30.77
N ILE A 249 -64.20 -21.63 -30.52
CA ILE A 249 -64.80 -20.95 -29.34
C ILE A 249 -64.52 -21.46 -27.88
N GLN A 250 -64.26 -20.46 -27.02
CA GLN A 250 -64.07 -20.34 -25.55
C GLN A 250 -65.40 -20.49 -24.75
N PRO A 251 -65.56 -20.15 -23.44
CA PRO A 251 -64.89 -20.42 -22.15
C PRO A 251 -65.77 -21.26 -21.16
N ASP A 252 -65.27 -21.57 -19.95
CA ASP A 252 -65.86 -21.16 -18.64
C ASP A 252 -65.36 -22.00 -17.44
N ALA A 253 -65.15 -21.31 -16.31
CA ALA A 253 -64.93 -21.85 -14.97
C ALA A 253 -66.29 -22.29 -14.35
N PRO A 254 -66.34 -23.04 -13.21
CA PRO A 254 -66.16 -22.41 -11.90
C PRO A 254 -65.55 -23.31 -10.78
N ALA A 255 -65.35 -22.68 -9.62
CA ALA A 255 -64.78 -23.15 -8.36
C ALA A 255 -65.63 -24.19 -7.58
N ILE A 256 -65.03 -24.81 -6.53
CA ILE A 256 -65.50 -24.83 -5.11
C ILE A 256 -64.78 -25.92 -4.25
N ALA A 257 -64.65 -25.60 -2.95
CA ALA A 257 -64.40 -26.44 -1.74
C ALA A 257 -62.94 -26.78 -1.38
N SER A 258 -62.33 -26.24 -0.33
CA SER A 258 -62.61 -26.21 1.13
C SER A 258 -62.22 -27.48 1.89
N SER A 259 -61.21 -27.38 2.76
CA SER A 259 -61.29 -27.84 4.15
C SER A 259 -60.11 -27.29 4.97
N ALA A 260 -60.44 -26.85 6.18
CA ALA A 260 -59.55 -26.33 7.20
C ALA A 260 -59.16 -27.42 8.20
N SER A 261 -58.01 -27.30 8.84
CA SER A 261 -57.85 -27.71 10.24
C SER A 261 -56.80 -26.83 10.93
N GLN A 262 -57.24 -26.11 11.95
CA GLN A 262 -56.42 -25.45 12.96
C GLN A 262 -56.01 -26.46 14.04
N THR A 263 -54.81 -26.31 14.59
CA THR A 263 -54.51 -26.61 16.01
C THR A 263 -53.25 -25.85 16.45
N GLU A 264 -53.49 -24.79 17.22
CA GLU A 264 -52.83 -24.24 18.42
C GLU A 264 -51.29 -24.33 18.63
N GLU A 265 -50.70 -23.14 18.89
CA GLU A 265 -49.42 -22.89 19.57
C GLU A 265 -49.49 -23.13 21.10
N PRO A 266 -48.36 -23.06 21.85
CA PRO A 266 -48.01 -21.75 22.45
C PRO A 266 -46.50 -21.38 22.49
N VAL A 267 -46.25 -20.11 22.12
CA VAL A 267 -45.49 -19.05 22.83
C VAL A 267 -44.07 -19.31 23.40
N ALA A 268 -43.06 -18.60 22.85
CA ALA A 268 -42.01 -17.91 23.61
C ALA A 268 -41.37 -16.73 22.83
N LYS A 269 -41.11 -15.65 23.55
CA LYS A 269 -40.78 -14.25 23.17
C LYS A 269 -39.48 -14.03 22.38
N PRO A 270 -39.36 -12.91 21.61
CA PRO A 270 -38.08 -12.24 21.37
C PRO A 270 -37.97 -10.87 22.07
N SER A 271 -36.76 -10.60 22.57
CA SER A 271 -36.35 -9.37 23.26
C SER A 271 -36.11 -8.20 22.31
N VAL A 272 -36.50 -7.03 22.77
CA VAL A 272 -36.31 -5.69 22.19
C VAL A 272 -34.97 -5.10 22.66
N ILE A 273 -34.19 -4.49 21.77
CA ILE A 273 -33.20 -3.43 22.10
C ILE A 273 -33.31 -2.33 21.01
N PRO A 274 -33.31 -1.02 21.38
CA PRO A 274 -33.90 0.03 20.57
C PRO A 274 -32.92 0.82 19.69
N SER A 275 -33.51 1.50 18.71
CA SER A 275 -32.94 2.43 17.74
C SER A 275 -32.79 3.84 18.32
N GLN A 276 -31.65 4.50 18.06
CA GLN A 276 -31.39 5.94 18.18
C GLN A 276 -30.22 6.27 17.24
N LYS A 277 -30.08 7.39 16.54
CA LYS A 277 -30.93 8.52 16.13
C LYS A 277 -30.07 9.28 15.11
N GLN A 278 -30.58 9.56 13.91
CA GLN A 278 -29.92 10.42 12.94
C GLN A 278 -29.87 11.86 13.46
N MET A 279 -28.72 12.53 13.36
CA MET A 279 -28.61 13.98 13.48
C MET A 279 -28.11 14.55 12.15
N SER A 280 -28.95 15.39 11.56
CA SER A 280 -28.67 16.23 10.40
C SER A 280 -27.85 17.45 10.81
N ILE A 281 -26.84 17.78 10.01
CA ILE A 281 -26.10 19.04 10.08
C ILE A 281 -26.82 20.04 9.18
N ALA A 282 -27.41 21.06 9.78
CA ALA A 282 -27.83 22.29 9.12
C ALA A 282 -27.45 23.46 10.04
N ASP A 283 -27.11 24.58 9.42
CA ASP A 283 -26.92 25.92 9.98
C ASP A 283 -25.55 26.25 10.58
N LEU A 284 -24.63 26.69 9.72
CA LEU A 284 -23.63 27.71 10.09
C LEU A 284 -23.45 28.71 8.94
N ASN A 285 -24.10 29.86 9.06
CA ASN A 285 -23.65 31.11 8.46
C ASN A 285 -24.14 32.31 9.28
N THR A 286 -23.40 33.43 9.19
CA THR A 286 -23.53 34.73 9.91
C THR A 286 -22.93 34.75 11.33
N GLY A 287 -22.08 35.70 11.76
CA GLY A 287 -21.46 36.91 11.19
C GLY A 287 -20.38 37.42 12.18
N HIS A 288 -19.33 38.10 11.69
CA HIS A 288 -18.84 39.46 12.08
C HIS A 288 -18.72 39.73 13.59
N GLU A 289 -17.59 40.16 14.18
CA GLU A 289 -16.89 41.46 14.09
C GLU A 289 -15.45 41.33 14.70
N LYS A 290 -14.36 41.75 14.04
CA LYS A 290 -13.52 42.98 14.21
C LYS A 290 -12.84 43.25 15.57
N GLU A 291 -11.49 43.32 15.55
CA GLU A 291 -10.52 44.22 16.25
C GLU A 291 -9.12 43.60 15.99
N VAL A 292 -8.19 44.09 15.14
CA VAL A 292 -7.39 45.34 15.02
C VAL A 292 -6.60 45.73 16.26
N GLU A 293 -5.30 45.43 16.25
CA GLU A 293 -4.13 46.17 16.80
C GLU A 293 -2.94 45.19 16.92
N ASP A 294 -1.66 45.53 16.78
CA ASP A 294 -0.92 46.54 16.05
C ASP A 294 0.54 46.03 16.04
N ALA A 295 1.29 46.25 14.96
CA ALA A 295 2.71 45.90 14.88
C ALA A 295 3.55 47.17 14.93
N PRO A 296 4.78 47.12 15.48
CA PRO A 296 5.80 48.01 14.94
C PRO A 296 7.13 47.30 14.66
N ALA A 297 7.69 47.64 13.50
CA ALA A 297 9.12 47.60 13.19
C ALA A 297 9.50 49.00 12.66
N PRO A 298 10.78 49.25 12.33
CA PRO A 298 11.96 49.38 13.19
C PRO A 298 12.40 50.86 13.28
N ASN A 299 13.36 51.20 14.15
CA ASN A 299 13.96 52.55 14.14
C ASN A 299 15.48 52.50 13.94
N VAL A 300 15.89 53.36 13.02
CA VAL A 300 17.23 53.71 12.56
C VAL A 300 17.80 54.80 13.46
N ASP A 301 19.09 54.75 13.80
CA ASP A 301 19.88 55.97 13.94
C ASP A 301 21.38 55.72 13.72
N SER A 302 22.10 56.81 13.55
CA SER A 302 23.17 57.09 12.63
C SER A 302 24.26 57.91 13.34
N GLY A 303 25.47 57.93 12.77
CA GLY A 303 26.58 58.84 13.14
C GLY A 303 27.73 58.13 13.85
N GLY A 304 29.01 58.35 13.54
CA GLY A 304 29.64 59.32 12.65
C GLY A 304 31.15 59.06 12.58
N ARG A 305 31.75 59.65 11.53
CA ARG A 305 33.12 59.53 11.01
C ARG A 305 34.26 59.86 11.99
N HIS A 306 35.40 59.18 11.82
CA HIS A 306 36.68 59.90 11.67
C HIS A 306 37.70 59.15 10.80
N VAL A 307 38.29 59.91 9.88
CA VAL A 307 39.31 59.56 8.89
C VAL A 307 40.64 60.10 9.41
N THR A 308 41.73 59.34 9.34
CA THR A 308 43.07 59.91 9.02
C THR A 308 44.03 58.85 8.46
N GLN A 309 44.92 59.33 7.61
CA GLN A 309 45.73 58.66 6.58
C GLN A 309 47.01 57.97 7.07
N VAL A 310 47.41 56.91 6.33
CA VAL A 310 48.72 56.48 5.75
C VAL A 310 49.91 57.48 5.88
N PRO A 311 51.23 57.11 5.79
CA PRO A 311 51.79 56.02 4.96
C PRO A 311 53.11 55.27 5.34
N ASP A 312 53.34 54.21 4.55
CA ASP A 312 54.58 53.58 4.01
C ASP A 312 55.86 53.33 4.84
N SER A 313 56.38 52.10 4.74
CA SER A 313 57.65 51.83 4.02
C SER A 313 58.04 50.33 3.94
N ASP A 314 58.36 49.92 2.72
CA ASP A 314 59.30 48.90 2.24
C ASP A 314 60.03 47.98 3.25
N ASN A 315 60.10 46.67 2.95
CA ASN A 315 61.34 46.10 2.39
C ASN A 315 61.17 44.69 1.81
N ARG A 316 61.93 44.46 0.74
CA ARG A 316 62.08 43.29 -0.13
C ARG A 316 62.76 42.12 0.58
N THR A 317 62.48 40.88 0.17
CA THR A 317 63.41 39.98 -0.55
C THR A 317 62.87 38.55 -0.64
N ALA A 318 63.04 37.94 -1.82
CA ALA A 318 62.85 36.52 -2.12
C ALA A 318 64.18 35.99 -2.73
N PRO A 319 64.26 34.73 -3.19
CA PRO A 319 64.46 33.43 -2.51
C PRO A 319 65.86 32.87 -2.92
N PRO A 320 66.19 31.57 -3.23
CA PRO A 320 65.52 30.24 -3.08
C PRO A 320 66.45 29.04 -2.66
N VAL A 321 65.92 27.81 -2.72
CA VAL A 321 66.51 26.54 -3.28
C VAL A 321 66.63 25.30 -2.36
N ALA A 322 65.94 24.22 -2.80
CA ALA A 322 66.18 22.75 -2.74
C ALA A 322 66.47 22.05 -1.38
N VAL A 323 66.02 20.80 -1.12
CA VAL A 323 66.40 19.56 -1.80
C VAL A 323 65.34 18.46 -1.62
N THR A 324 65.06 17.77 -2.73
CA THR A 324 64.35 16.51 -2.85
C THR A 324 65.27 15.32 -2.56
N HIS A 325 64.77 14.30 -1.85
CA HIS A 325 65.37 12.97 -1.88
C HIS A 325 64.33 11.93 -2.30
N SER A 326 64.54 11.41 -3.51
CA SER A 326 64.01 10.16 -4.04
C SER A 326 64.98 9.01 -3.71
N LYS A 327 64.46 7.88 -3.24
CA LYS A 327 65.07 6.57 -3.46
C LYS A 327 64.02 5.45 -3.35
N THR A 328 63.79 4.82 -4.48
CA THR A 328 63.15 3.51 -4.65
C THR A 328 64.24 2.44 -4.59
N ALA A 329 64.01 1.39 -3.81
CA ALA A 329 64.45 0.00 -4.03
C ALA A 329 63.61 -0.88 -3.11
#